data_AF-A0A940AJ51-F1
#
_entry.id   AF-A0A940AJ51-F1
#
_cell.length_a   1.000
_cell.length_b   1.000
_cell.length_c   1.000
_cell.angle_alpha   90.00
_cell.angle_beta   90.00
_cell.angle_gamma   90.00
#
_symmetry.space_group_name_H-M   'P 1'
#
loop_
_entity.id
_entity.type
_entity.pdbx_description
1 polymer ?
#
loop_
_entity_poly.entity_id
_entity_poly.type
_entity_poly.pdbx_seq_one_letter_code
_entity_poly.pdbx_strand_id
1 'polypeptide(L)'
;MTPEESKRLASPEFSAVLAADPVIRELRASLFDRKDLIPAAFDALLLTGGERIGKLPVRPLTPAKWAFLWVVDNPFVTGTEKRISDLDLDIFLFVLACPDLRQMDFPLTRLPVEARDYLLASGLSAEQAAAEIQAVIRNAFSPLAMLPCSDGNPEEVFYDGAWIAWIGSVAVKESGMPYDRVIHELPLSLVCNFYVAWRRRESMDGSKIKRPQNGEILNRITARVNELGKEFLNKDKR
;
A
#
# COMPACT_ATOMS: atom_id res chain seq x y z
N MET A 1 12.78 27.79 -9.63
CA MET A 1 13.04 27.22 -10.96
C MET A 1 12.49 28.20 -11.98
N THR A 2 13.34 28.77 -12.82
CA THR A 2 12.91 29.76 -13.81
C THR A 2 12.30 29.06 -15.04
N PRO A 3 11.47 29.76 -15.85
CA PRO A 3 10.91 29.20 -17.09
C PRO A 3 11.97 28.70 -18.09
N GLU A 4 13.15 29.33 -18.09
CA GLU A 4 14.29 28.93 -18.92
C GLU A 4 14.96 27.65 -18.40
N GLU A 5 15.14 27.52 -17.08
CA GLU A 5 15.65 26.30 -16.45
C GLU A 5 14.73 25.10 -16.74
N SER A 6 13.40 25.30 -16.69
CA SER A 6 12.42 24.27 -17.04
C SER A 6 12.49 23.84 -18.51
N LYS A 7 12.63 24.81 -19.45
CA LYS A 7 12.79 24.49 -20.88
C LYS A 7 14.08 23.70 -21.14
N ARG A 8 15.15 24.01 -20.43
CA ARG A 8 16.43 23.30 -20.56
C ARG A 8 16.38 21.90 -19.99
N LEU A 9 15.71 21.68 -18.87
CA LEU A 9 15.47 20.33 -18.34
C LEU A 9 14.52 19.49 -19.23
N ALA A 10 13.76 20.12 -20.12
CA ALA A 10 12.97 19.43 -21.15
C ALA A 10 13.75 19.17 -22.47
N SER A 11 15.05 19.51 -22.52
CA SER A 11 15.85 19.39 -23.74
C SER A 11 16.25 17.95 -24.07
N PRO A 12 16.56 17.65 -25.36
CA PRO A 12 17.15 16.38 -25.77
C PRO A 12 18.51 16.11 -25.11
N GLU A 13 19.26 17.17 -24.81
CA GLU A 13 20.58 17.10 -24.16
C GLU A 13 20.47 16.56 -22.73
N PHE A 14 19.54 17.10 -21.94
CA PHE A 14 19.28 16.57 -20.61
C PHE A 14 18.68 15.16 -20.66
N SER A 15 17.84 14.87 -21.66
CA SER A 15 17.31 13.52 -21.89
C SER A 15 18.43 12.51 -22.17
N ALA A 16 19.50 12.90 -22.88
CA ALA A 16 20.68 12.07 -23.11
C ALA A 16 21.49 11.86 -21.82
N VAL A 17 21.62 12.89 -20.97
CA VAL A 17 22.26 12.77 -19.64
C VAL A 17 21.51 11.76 -18.77
N LEU A 18 20.17 11.84 -18.72
CA LEU A 18 19.34 10.90 -17.97
C LEU A 18 19.43 9.47 -18.53
N ALA A 19 19.53 9.30 -19.85
CA ALA A 19 19.63 8.00 -20.50
C ALA A 19 21.01 7.33 -20.27
N ALA A 20 22.07 8.14 -20.12
CA ALA A 20 23.43 7.68 -19.92
C ALA A 20 23.78 7.42 -18.43
N ASP A 21 22.98 7.90 -17.47
CA ASP A 21 23.27 7.74 -16.05
C ASP A 21 23.15 6.27 -15.60
N PRO A 22 24.24 5.66 -15.11
CA PRO A 22 24.25 4.24 -14.75
C PRO A 22 23.37 3.95 -13.52
N VAL A 23 23.23 4.90 -12.61
CA VAL A 23 22.42 4.75 -11.38
C VAL A 23 20.93 4.71 -11.72
N ILE A 24 20.44 5.61 -12.58
CA ILE A 24 19.06 5.57 -13.09
C ILE A 24 18.80 4.27 -13.84
N ARG A 25 19.76 3.80 -14.65
CA ARG A 25 19.63 2.54 -15.39
C ARG A 25 19.51 1.33 -14.46
N GLU A 26 20.36 1.25 -13.44
CA GLU A 26 20.31 0.18 -12.42
C GLU A 26 19.01 0.23 -11.61
N LEU A 27 18.62 1.41 -11.11
CA LEU A 27 17.36 1.59 -10.40
C LEU A 27 16.16 1.20 -11.28
N ARG A 28 16.17 1.56 -12.57
CA ARG A 28 15.12 1.15 -13.52
C ARG A 28 15.08 -0.35 -13.75
N ALA A 29 16.23 -1.03 -13.75
CA ALA A 29 16.28 -2.48 -13.83
C ALA A 29 15.71 -3.14 -12.55
N SER A 30 15.93 -2.51 -11.40
CA SER A 30 15.39 -2.95 -10.11
C SER A 30 13.90 -2.63 -9.90
N LEU A 31 13.29 -1.76 -10.71
CA LEU A 31 11.84 -1.45 -10.62
C LEU A 31 10.94 -2.69 -10.75
N PHE A 32 11.45 -3.75 -11.36
CA PHE A 32 10.73 -5.00 -11.59
C PHE A 32 11.42 -6.19 -10.91
N ASP A 33 12.09 -5.98 -9.77
CA ASP A 33 12.63 -7.10 -9.01
C ASP A 33 11.49 -8.06 -8.66
N ARG A 34 11.68 -9.33 -9.05
CA ARG A 34 10.73 -10.40 -8.84
C ARG A 34 10.38 -10.55 -7.36
N LYS A 35 11.31 -10.24 -6.44
CA LYS A 35 11.09 -10.34 -5.00
C LYS A 35 9.97 -9.43 -4.51
N ASP A 36 9.83 -8.24 -5.09
CA ASP A 36 8.79 -7.27 -4.71
C ASP A 36 7.43 -7.62 -5.33
N LEU A 37 7.42 -8.40 -6.42
CA LEU A 37 6.22 -8.83 -7.12
C LEU A 37 5.62 -10.13 -6.56
N ILE A 38 6.36 -10.86 -5.73
CA ILE A 38 5.96 -12.14 -5.16
C ILE A 38 4.67 -12.01 -4.32
N PRO A 39 4.55 -11.10 -3.33
CA PRO A 39 3.36 -11.05 -2.47
C PRO A 39 2.06 -10.88 -3.25
N ALA A 40 2.02 -9.91 -4.17
CA ALA A 40 0.85 -9.65 -5.02
C ALA A 40 0.53 -10.83 -5.96
N ALA A 41 1.54 -11.58 -6.43
CA ALA A 41 1.34 -12.77 -7.24
C ALA A 41 0.77 -13.94 -6.40
N PHE A 42 1.21 -14.12 -5.15
CA PHE A 42 0.65 -15.12 -4.25
C PHE A 42 -0.81 -14.82 -3.91
N ASP A 43 -1.13 -13.54 -3.64
CA ASP A 43 -2.51 -13.09 -3.43
C ASP A 43 -3.39 -13.38 -4.65
N ALA A 44 -2.92 -13.06 -5.85
CA ALA A 44 -3.65 -13.32 -7.09
C ALA A 44 -3.85 -14.83 -7.38
N LEU A 45 -2.91 -15.66 -6.94
CA LEU A 45 -3.00 -17.12 -7.04
C LEU A 45 -3.83 -17.74 -5.89
N LEU A 46 -4.33 -16.94 -4.95
CA LEU A 46 -5.02 -17.38 -3.74
C LEU A 46 -4.20 -18.40 -2.94
N LEU A 47 -2.87 -18.27 -2.99
CA LEU A 47 -1.94 -19.05 -2.17
C LEU A 47 -1.84 -18.41 -0.79
N THR A 48 -2.99 -18.26 -0.12
CA THR A 48 -3.10 -17.62 1.18
C THR A 48 -3.01 -18.68 2.28
N GLY A 49 -1.93 -18.64 3.06
CA GLY A 49 -1.75 -19.59 4.17
C GLY A 49 -0.33 -19.58 4.73
N GLY A 50 -0.23 -19.71 6.06
CA GLY A 50 1.07 -19.79 6.75
C GLY A 50 1.76 -18.45 6.97
N GLU A 51 1.08 -17.33 6.72
CA GLU A 51 1.60 -15.99 7.05
C GLU A 51 1.82 -15.85 8.55
N ARG A 52 2.90 -15.15 8.91
CA ARG A 52 3.25 -14.90 10.31
C ARG A 52 3.84 -13.51 10.44
N ILE A 53 3.55 -12.87 11.57
CA ILE A 53 4.30 -11.71 12.06
C ILE A 53 5.10 -12.20 13.27
N GLY A 54 6.42 -12.34 13.07
CA GLY A 54 7.27 -13.06 14.01
C GLY A 54 6.77 -14.49 14.23
N LYS A 55 6.40 -14.81 15.47
CA LYS A 55 5.84 -16.11 15.87
C LYS A 55 4.32 -16.16 15.77
N LEU A 56 3.62 -15.05 15.55
CA LEU A 56 2.16 -15.03 15.53
C LEU A 56 1.63 -15.44 14.15
N PRO A 57 0.83 -16.51 14.03
CA PRO A 57 0.11 -16.82 12.80
C PRO A 57 -0.91 -15.73 12.50
N VAL A 58 -0.93 -15.23 11.27
CA VAL A 58 -1.86 -14.19 10.84
C VAL A 58 -2.61 -14.61 9.57
N ARG A 59 -3.68 -13.88 9.28
CA ARG A 59 -4.39 -13.92 8.02
C ARG A 59 -4.13 -12.63 7.24
N PRO A 60 -4.35 -12.65 5.92
CA PRO A 60 -4.26 -11.44 5.10
C PRO A 60 -5.14 -10.32 5.68
N LEU A 61 -4.68 -9.09 5.49
CA LEU A 61 -5.51 -7.92 5.74
C LEU A 61 -6.61 -7.88 4.67
N THR A 62 -7.86 -7.99 5.08
CA THR A 62 -9.05 -7.96 4.18
C THR A 62 -9.76 -6.61 4.26
N PRO A 63 -10.67 -6.27 3.33
CA PRO A 63 -11.47 -5.05 3.43
C PRO A 63 -12.22 -4.94 4.76
N ALA A 64 -12.80 -6.04 5.25
CA ALA A 64 -13.49 -6.08 6.54
C ALA A 64 -12.55 -5.73 7.70
N LYS A 65 -11.36 -6.33 7.72
CA LYS A 65 -10.36 -6.09 8.79
C LYS A 65 -9.86 -4.66 8.79
N TRP A 66 -9.60 -4.10 7.61
CA TRP A 66 -9.16 -2.72 7.46
C TRP A 66 -10.22 -1.72 7.95
N ALA A 67 -11.46 -1.89 7.50
CA ALA A 67 -12.55 -1.02 7.94
C ALA A 67 -12.86 -1.19 9.43
N PHE A 68 -12.76 -2.41 9.97
CA PHE A 68 -12.90 -2.64 11.40
C PHE A 68 -11.85 -1.88 12.21
N LEU A 69 -10.58 -1.90 11.78
CA LEU A 69 -9.50 -1.14 12.41
C LEU A 69 -9.74 0.39 12.36
N TRP A 70 -10.32 0.88 11.26
CA TRP A 70 -10.75 2.28 11.16
C TRP A 70 -11.87 2.62 12.15
N VAL A 71 -12.89 1.75 12.28
CA VAL A 71 -14.03 1.92 13.20
C VAL A 71 -13.58 2.00 14.67
N VAL A 72 -12.53 1.27 15.04
CA VAL A 72 -11.99 1.29 16.41
C VAL A 72 -10.91 2.36 16.64
N ASP A 73 -10.75 3.32 15.72
CA ASP A 73 -9.76 4.40 15.75
C ASP A 73 -8.32 3.91 15.96
N ASN A 74 -7.94 2.82 15.29
CA ASN A 74 -6.56 2.34 15.39
C ASN A 74 -5.59 3.33 14.67
N PRO A 75 -4.52 3.81 15.34
CA PRO A 75 -3.62 4.84 14.79
C PRO A 75 -2.92 4.46 13.47
N PHE A 76 -2.73 3.18 13.20
CA PHE A 76 -2.16 2.72 11.93
C PHE A 76 -3.07 2.97 10.72
N VAL A 77 -4.37 3.17 10.97
CA VAL A 77 -5.41 3.32 9.95
C VAL A 77 -5.91 4.75 9.86
N THR A 78 -6.10 5.41 11.00
CA THR A 78 -6.61 6.79 11.04
C THR A 78 -5.54 7.84 10.80
N GLY A 79 -4.25 7.47 10.79
CA GLY A 79 -3.16 8.40 10.49
C GLY A 79 -3.01 9.52 11.52
N THR A 80 -3.57 9.33 12.72
CA THR A 80 -3.47 10.32 13.79
C THR A 80 -2.02 10.51 14.21
N GLU A 81 -1.61 11.74 14.53
CA GLU A 81 -0.28 12.04 15.07
C GLU A 81 -0.05 11.47 16.49
N LYS A 82 -0.99 10.66 16.99
CA LYS A 82 -0.89 10.00 18.28
C LYS A 82 0.29 9.04 18.28
N ARG A 83 1.03 9.03 19.39
CA ARG A 83 2.08 8.03 19.61
C ARG A 83 1.44 6.64 19.68
N ILE A 84 1.92 5.74 18.83
CA ILE A 84 1.50 4.34 18.81
C ILE A 84 1.87 3.69 20.15
N SER A 85 0.88 3.12 20.83
CA SER A 85 1.04 2.37 22.07
C SER A 85 1.13 0.86 21.82
N ASP A 86 1.60 0.11 22.81
CA ASP A 86 1.61 -1.36 22.73
C ASP A 86 0.21 -1.94 22.54
N LEU A 87 -0.82 -1.29 23.12
CA LEU A 87 -2.20 -1.69 22.94
C LEU A 87 -2.69 -1.52 21.49
N ASP A 88 -2.21 -0.49 20.78
CA ASP A 88 -2.55 -0.28 19.38
C ASP A 88 -1.97 -1.38 18.48
N LEU A 89 -0.75 -1.84 18.81
CA LEU A 89 -0.09 -2.98 18.18
C LEU A 89 -0.86 -4.28 18.47
N ASP A 90 -1.20 -4.52 19.74
CA ASP A 90 -1.99 -5.65 20.20
C ASP A 90 -3.32 -5.77 19.43
N ILE A 91 -4.08 -4.67 19.33
CA ILE A 91 -5.36 -4.63 18.60
C ILE A 91 -5.16 -4.97 17.12
N PHE A 92 -4.14 -4.40 16.47
CA PHE A 92 -3.88 -4.67 15.05
C PHE A 92 -3.52 -6.14 14.81
N LEU A 93 -2.61 -6.68 15.63
CA LEU A 93 -2.17 -8.06 15.56
C LEU A 93 -3.30 -9.04 15.87
N PHE A 94 -4.15 -8.74 16.85
CA PHE A 94 -5.36 -9.50 17.14
C PHE A 94 -6.28 -9.58 15.92
N VAL A 95 -6.56 -8.45 15.26
CA VAL A 95 -7.43 -8.40 14.07
C VAL A 95 -6.82 -9.22 12.93
N LEU A 96 -5.51 -9.16 12.72
CA LEU A 96 -4.83 -9.98 11.71
C LEU A 96 -4.87 -11.47 12.05
N ALA A 97 -4.68 -11.85 13.31
CA ALA A 97 -4.73 -13.23 13.77
C ALA A 97 -6.14 -13.82 13.78
N CYS A 98 -7.18 -12.99 13.93
CA CYS A 98 -8.58 -13.42 13.91
C CYS A 98 -8.93 -14.08 12.55
N PRO A 99 -9.36 -15.35 12.53
CA PRO A 99 -9.74 -16.02 11.28
C PRO A 99 -10.94 -15.37 10.60
N ASP A 100 -11.95 -14.98 11.38
CA ASP A 100 -13.18 -14.36 10.91
C ASP A 100 -13.75 -13.42 12.00
N LEU A 101 -13.78 -12.12 11.70
CA LEU A 101 -14.28 -11.10 12.63
C LEU A 101 -15.76 -11.30 12.99
N ARG A 102 -16.54 -11.98 12.14
CA ARG A 102 -17.98 -12.24 12.41
C ARG A 102 -18.20 -13.23 13.55
N GLN A 103 -17.15 -13.95 13.95
CA GLN A 103 -17.19 -14.95 15.01
C GLN A 103 -16.74 -14.39 16.36
N MET A 104 -16.42 -13.09 16.45
CA MET A 104 -16.14 -12.45 17.73
C MET A 104 -17.40 -12.43 18.60
N ASP A 105 -17.31 -13.01 19.79
CA ASP A 105 -18.44 -13.24 20.70
C ASP A 105 -18.44 -12.28 21.91
N PHE A 106 -17.72 -11.16 21.80
CA PHE A 106 -17.60 -10.15 22.85
C PHE A 106 -17.95 -8.74 22.35
N PRO A 107 -18.42 -7.85 23.24
CA PRO A 107 -18.70 -6.45 22.88
C PRO A 107 -17.41 -5.70 22.56
N LEU A 108 -17.45 -4.73 21.64
CA LEU A 108 -16.28 -3.94 21.22
C LEU A 108 -15.55 -3.25 22.38
N THR A 109 -16.26 -2.93 23.47
CA THR A 109 -15.66 -2.36 24.69
C THR A 109 -14.65 -3.29 25.36
N ARG A 110 -14.72 -4.60 25.10
CA ARG A 110 -13.77 -5.61 25.59
C ARG A 110 -12.59 -5.85 24.65
N LEU A 111 -12.59 -5.29 23.44
CA LEU A 111 -11.51 -5.49 22.46
C LEU A 111 -10.11 -5.24 23.04
N PRO A 112 -9.85 -4.17 23.82
CA PRO A 112 -8.53 -3.96 24.44
C PRO A 112 -8.08 -5.08 25.39
N VAL A 113 -9.03 -5.78 26.01
CA VAL A 113 -8.74 -6.88 26.93
C VAL A 113 -8.46 -8.15 26.14
N GLU A 114 -9.27 -8.45 25.12
CA GLU A 114 -9.13 -9.65 24.30
C GLU A 114 -7.90 -9.60 23.37
N ALA A 115 -7.50 -8.40 22.94
CA ALA A 115 -6.32 -8.20 22.10
C ALA A 115 -5.00 -8.14 22.88
N ARG A 116 -5.05 -8.09 24.22
CA ARG A 116 -3.86 -7.94 25.06
C ARG A 116 -2.85 -9.07 24.81
N ASP A 117 -1.57 -8.71 24.86
CA ASP A 117 -0.43 -9.64 24.78
C ASP A 117 -0.20 -10.25 23.39
N TYR A 118 -0.87 -9.76 22.34
CA TYR A 118 -0.62 -10.21 20.97
C TYR A 118 0.75 -9.76 20.43
N LEU A 119 1.23 -8.59 20.86
CA LEU A 119 2.60 -8.12 20.65
C LEU A 119 3.59 -9.09 21.30
N LEU A 120 3.34 -9.48 22.55
CA LEU A 120 4.16 -10.46 23.25
C LEU A 120 4.13 -11.82 22.54
N ALA A 121 2.97 -12.28 22.08
CA ALA A 121 2.79 -13.53 21.34
C ALA A 121 3.52 -13.54 19.98
N SER A 122 3.66 -12.37 19.33
CA SER A 122 4.48 -12.22 18.12
C SER A 122 5.97 -12.47 18.39
N GLY A 123 6.43 -12.25 19.63
CA GLY A 123 7.84 -12.36 20.01
C GLY A 123 8.73 -11.28 19.39
N LEU A 124 8.14 -10.20 18.88
CA LEU A 124 8.84 -9.03 18.35
C LEU A 124 8.87 -7.90 19.37
N SER A 125 9.84 -7.00 19.23
CA SER A 125 9.77 -5.67 19.88
C SER A 125 8.65 -4.82 19.28
N ALA A 126 8.22 -3.78 20.00
CA ALA A 126 7.20 -2.84 19.53
C ALA A 126 7.60 -2.19 18.20
N GLU A 127 8.87 -1.82 18.03
CA GLU A 127 9.39 -1.23 16.81
C GLU A 127 9.36 -2.20 15.63
N GLN A 128 9.73 -3.46 15.86
CA GLN A 128 9.69 -4.51 14.83
C GLN A 128 8.25 -4.83 14.43
N ALA A 129 7.34 -4.97 15.40
CA ALA A 129 5.93 -5.22 15.12
C ALA A 129 5.29 -4.05 14.34
N ALA A 130 5.60 -2.80 14.72
CA ALA A 130 5.15 -1.62 13.99
C ALA A 130 5.65 -1.63 12.54
N ALA A 131 6.92 -1.97 12.31
CA ALA A 131 7.50 -2.05 10.97
C ALA A 131 6.84 -3.15 10.10
N GLU A 132 6.55 -4.32 10.69
CA GLU A 132 5.84 -5.43 10.03
C GLU A 132 4.39 -5.05 9.69
N ILE A 133 3.65 -4.44 10.63
CA ILE A 133 2.30 -3.93 10.38
C ILE A 133 2.31 -2.92 9.23
N GLN A 134 3.24 -1.96 9.25
CA GLN A 134 3.39 -1.00 8.17
C GLN A 134 3.72 -1.69 6.83
N ALA A 135 4.49 -2.77 6.84
CA ALA A 135 4.74 -3.57 5.63
C ALA A 135 3.46 -4.26 5.12
N VAL A 136 2.65 -4.84 6.00
CA VAL A 136 1.34 -5.41 5.64
C VAL A 136 0.45 -4.36 4.99
N ILE A 137 0.35 -3.17 5.59
CA ILE A 137 -0.47 -2.06 5.06
C ILE A 137 0.05 -1.62 3.69
N ARG A 138 1.37 -1.38 3.56
CA ARG A 138 1.97 -1.01 2.27
C ARG A 138 1.71 -2.05 1.20
N ASN A 139 1.82 -3.34 1.52
CA ASN A 139 1.58 -4.42 0.57
C ASN A 139 0.10 -4.47 0.14
N ALA A 140 -0.83 -4.34 1.10
CA ALA A 140 -2.27 -4.31 0.86
C ALA A 140 -2.69 -3.18 -0.09
N PHE A 141 -2.09 -1.99 0.03
CA PHE A 141 -2.42 -0.83 -0.82
C PHE A 141 -1.49 -0.64 -2.01
N SER A 142 -0.41 -1.42 -2.12
CA SER A 142 0.57 -1.33 -3.21
C SER A 142 -0.04 -1.31 -4.62
N PRO A 143 -1.15 -2.02 -4.92
CA PRO A 143 -1.76 -1.95 -6.25
C PRO A 143 -2.22 -0.55 -6.64
N LEU A 144 -2.67 0.27 -5.67
CA LEU A 144 -3.17 1.61 -5.95
C LEU A 144 -2.09 2.55 -6.48
N ALA A 145 -0.80 2.24 -6.27
CA ALA A 145 0.31 2.98 -6.86
C ALA A 145 0.34 2.92 -8.41
N MET A 146 -0.43 2.02 -9.02
CA MET A 146 -0.61 1.96 -10.48
C MET A 146 -1.45 3.12 -11.03
N LEU A 147 -2.26 3.76 -10.18
CA LEU A 147 -3.16 4.84 -10.57
C LEU A 147 -2.38 6.14 -10.78
N PRO A 148 -2.81 7.00 -11.72
CA PRO A 148 -2.18 8.31 -11.89
C PRO A 148 -2.31 9.13 -10.59
N CYS A 149 -1.29 9.91 -10.26
CA CYS A 149 -1.37 10.87 -9.16
C CYS A 149 -2.51 11.86 -9.45
N SER A 150 -3.43 12.00 -8.51
CA SER A 150 -4.46 13.04 -8.59
C SER A 150 -3.81 14.39 -8.25
N ASP A 151 -3.86 15.36 -9.16
CA ASP A 151 -3.31 16.71 -8.98
C ASP A 151 -4.15 17.60 -8.01
N GLY A 152 -4.96 16.98 -7.13
CA GLY A 152 -5.84 17.66 -6.19
C GLY A 152 -5.36 17.51 -4.75
N ASN A 153 -5.89 18.36 -3.86
CA ASN A 153 -5.78 18.11 -2.42
C ASN A 153 -6.38 16.73 -2.13
N PRO A 154 -5.66 15.83 -1.45
CA PRO A 154 -6.24 14.57 -1.04
C PRO A 154 -7.43 14.87 -0.12
N GLU A 155 -8.63 14.52 -0.56
CA GLU A 155 -9.78 14.45 0.33
C GLU A 155 -9.49 13.41 1.41
N GLU A 156 -9.96 13.67 2.62
CA GLU A 156 -9.84 12.73 3.73
C GLU A 156 -10.55 11.41 3.36
N VAL A 157 -9.83 10.30 3.47
CA VAL A 157 -10.35 8.98 3.08
C VAL A 157 -11.05 8.35 4.28
N PHE A 158 -12.36 8.15 4.14
CA PHE A 158 -13.17 7.45 5.14
C PHE A 158 -13.31 5.98 4.73
N TYR A 159 -12.84 5.06 5.58
CA TYR A 159 -12.97 3.61 5.36
C TYR A 159 -14.25 3.05 6.00
N ASP A 160 -15.35 3.78 5.80
CA ASP A 160 -16.66 3.50 6.39
C ASP A 160 -17.46 2.46 5.60
N GLY A 161 -18.73 2.26 5.97
CA GLY A 161 -19.62 1.34 5.26
C GLY A 161 -19.82 1.67 3.78
N ALA A 162 -19.77 2.95 3.38
CA ALA A 162 -19.89 3.35 1.98
C ALA A 162 -18.63 2.94 1.19
N TRP A 163 -17.44 3.11 1.78
CA TRP A 163 -16.19 2.63 1.20
C TRP A 163 -16.20 1.12 0.99
N ILE A 164 -16.59 0.34 2.01
CA ILE A 164 -16.68 -1.13 1.93
C ILE A 164 -17.67 -1.54 0.83
N ALA A 165 -18.87 -0.95 0.81
CA ALA A 165 -19.91 -1.25 -0.18
C ALA A 165 -19.42 -1.01 -1.60
N TRP A 166 -18.73 0.11 -1.81
CA TRP A 166 -18.21 0.49 -3.11
C TRP A 166 -17.07 -0.43 -3.57
N ILE A 167 -16.02 -0.58 -2.76
CA ILE A 167 -14.84 -1.38 -3.15
C ILE A 167 -15.22 -2.86 -3.31
N GLY A 168 -16.09 -3.37 -2.44
CA GLY A 168 -16.65 -4.71 -2.52
C GLY A 168 -17.45 -4.94 -3.79
N SER A 169 -18.33 -4.00 -4.16
CA SER A 169 -19.13 -4.09 -5.38
C SER A 169 -18.26 -4.14 -6.64
N VAL A 170 -17.20 -3.34 -6.69
CA VAL A 170 -16.23 -3.39 -7.78
C VAL A 170 -15.57 -4.76 -7.85
N ALA A 171 -15.05 -5.26 -6.74
CA ALA A 171 -14.38 -6.56 -6.71
C ALA A 171 -15.32 -7.75 -7.01
N VAL A 172 -16.58 -7.71 -6.60
CA VAL A 172 -17.61 -8.70 -7.00
C VAL A 172 -17.81 -8.69 -8.50
N LYS A 173 -17.94 -7.52 -9.12
CA LYS A 173 -18.11 -7.38 -10.58
C LYS A 173 -16.90 -7.94 -11.35
N GLU A 174 -15.69 -7.68 -10.86
CA GLU A 174 -14.46 -8.15 -11.53
C GLU A 174 -14.17 -9.64 -11.33
N SER A 175 -14.48 -10.18 -10.16
CA SER A 175 -14.12 -11.56 -9.80
C SER A 175 -15.24 -12.58 -10.04
N GLY A 176 -16.50 -12.13 -10.09
CA GLY A 176 -17.68 -13.00 -10.07
C GLY A 176 -17.91 -13.72 -8.74
N MET A 177 -17.14 -13.39 -7.70
CA MET A 177 -17.28 -14.01 -6.37
C MET A 177 -18.41 -13.39 -5.55
N PRO A 178 -18.99 -14.12 -4.58
CA PRO A 178 -19.95 -13.56 -3.65
C PRO A 178 -19.36 -12.40 -2.84
N TYR A 179 -20.19 -11.39 -2.55
CA TYR A 179 -19.78 -10.20 -1.80
C TYR A 179 -19.16 -10.52 -0.45
N ASP A 180 -19.76 -11.45 0.30
CA ASP A 180 -19.27 -11.88 1.61
C ASP A 180 -17.82 -12.40 1.55
N ARG A 181 -17.53 -13.23 0.54
CA ARG A 181 -16.19 -13.77 0.28
C ARG A 181 -15.19 -12.67 -0.06
N VAL A 182 -15.59 -11.72 -0.91
CA VAL A 182 -14.73 -10.58 -1.30
C VAL A 182 -14.33 -9.74 -0.10
N ILE A 183 -15.26 -9.47 0.82
CA ILE A 183 -15.03 -8.58 1.96
C ILE A 183 -14.29 -9.28 3.11
N HIS A 184 -14.59 -10.55 3.37
CA HIS A 184 -14.08 -11.25 4.55
C HIS A 184 -12.89 -12.18 4.28
N GLU A 185 -12.72 -12.68 3.07
CA GLU A 185 -11.72 -13.73 2.78
C GLU A 185 -10.60 -13.27 1.83
N LEU A 186 -10.87 -12.34 0.92
CA LEU A 186 -9.87 -11.93 -0.06
C LEU A 186 -8.87 -10.92 0.55
N PRO A 187 -7.56 -11.07 0.27
CA PRO A 187 -6.57 -10.06 0.59
C PRO A 187 -6.96 -8.70 -0.01
N LEU A 188 -6.78 -7.64 0.77
CA LEU A 188 -7.09 -6.27 0.35
C LEU A 188 -6.25 -5.84 -0.85
N SER A 189 -5.02 -6.34 -0.98
CA SER A 189 -4.19 -6.23 -2.19
C SER A 189 -4.90 -6.76 -3.44
N LEU A 190 -5.53 -7.93 -3.36
CA LEU A 190 -6.28 -8.48 -4.50
C LEU A 190 -7.51 -7.62 -4.81
N VAL A 191 -8.22 -7.16 -3.79
CA VAL A 191 -9.38 -6.27 -3.94
C VAL A 191 -8.97 -4.93 -4.58
N CYS A 192 -7.84 -4.35 -4.17
CA CYS A 192 -7.27 -3.16 -4.79
C CYS A 192 -6.84 -3.42 -6.25
N ASN A 193 -6.34 -4.61 -6.58
CA ASN A 193 -6.06 -4.98 -7.97
C ASN A 193 -7.33 -5.03 -8.83
N PHE A 194 -8.44 -5.57 -8.31
CA PHE A 194 -9.74 -5.51 -9.01
C PHE A 194 -10.18 -4.06 -9.24
N TYR A 195 -10.00 -3.18 -8.26
CA TYR A 195 -10.28 -1.77 -8.42
C TYR A 195 -9.44 -1.13 -9.55
N VAL A 196 -8.15 -1.42 -9.61
CA VAL A 196 -7.26 -0.92 -10.68
C VAL A 196 -7.69 -1.47 -12.04
N ALA A 197 -8.04 -2.76 -12.13
CA ALA A 197 -8.54 -3.38 -13.36
C ALA A 197 -9.85 -2.71 -13.83
N TRP A 198 -10.77 -2.45 -12.91
CA TRP A 198 -12.01 -1.71 -13.17
C TRP A 198 -11.73 -0.29 -13.67
N ARG A 199 -10.87 0.48 -12.97
CA ARG A 199 -10.45 1.83 -13.40
C ARG A 199 -9.85 1.81 -14.81
N ARG A 200 -9.07 0.78 -15.15
CA ARG A 200 -8.45 0.63 -16.46
C ARG A 200 -9.45 0.43 -17.58
N ARG A 201 -10.56 -0.27 -17.31
CA ARG A 201 -11.62 -0.51 -18.30
C ARG A 201 -12.56 0.69 -18.47
N GLU A 202 -12.92 1.33 -17.37
CA GLU A 202 -14.03 2.31 -17.33
C GLU A 202 -13.57 3.78 -17.43
N SER A 203 -12.29 4.09 -17.18
CA SER A 203 -11.79 5.47 -17.15
C SER A 203 -11.08 5.88 -18.44
N MET A 204 -11.27 7.14 -18.86
CA MET A 204 -10.50 7.76 -19.96
C MET A 204 -8.98 7.79 -19.67
N ASP A 205 -8.58 7.68 -18.40
CA ASP A 205 -7.19 7.61 -17.97
C ASP A 205 -6.63 6.18 -17.89
N GLY A 206 -7.35 5.16 -18.40
CA GLY A 206 -6.89 3.77 -18.39
C GLY A 206 -5.53 3.56 -19.09
N SER A 207 -5.20 4.40 -20.07
CA SER A 207 -3.89 4.45 -20.73
C SER A 207 -2.76 5.00 -19.85
N LYS A 208 -3.10 5.75 -18.80
CA LYS A 208 -2.17 6.33 -17.82
C LYS A 208 -1.90 5.40 -16.64
N ILE A 209 -2.67 4.32 -16.48
CA ILE A 209 -2.43 3.30 -15.45
C ILE A 209 -1.18 2.51 -15.81
N LYS A 210 -0.15 2.62 -14.96
CA LYS A 210 1.15 1.96 -15.16
C LYS A 210 1.19 0.64 -14.40
N ARG A 211 2.16 -0.23 -14.74
CA ARG A 211 2.45 -1.41 -13.90
C ARG A 211 2.90 -0.96 -12.50
N PRO A 212 2.72 -1.79 -11.45
CA PRO A 212 3.21 -1.45 -10.13
C PRO A 212 4.72 -1.22 -10.23
N GLN A 213 5.16 -0.08 -9.72
CA GLN A 213 6.57 0.28 -9.65
C GLN A 213 6.92 0.39 -8.17
N ASN A 214 8.06 -0.16 -7.76
CA ASN A 214 8.51 -0.01 -6.37
C ASN A 214 8.68 1.49 -6.06
N GLY A 215 7.81 2.03 -5.21
CA GLY A 215 7.72 3.45 -4.91
C GLY A 215 9.00 4.02 -4.28
N GLU A 216 9.74 3.21 -3.54
CA GLU A 216 11.03 3.60 -2.97
C GLU A 216 12.10 3.77 -4.07
N ILE A 217 12.15 2.81 -5.01
CA ILE A 217 13.01 2.91 -6.18
C ILE A 217 12.61 4.11 -7.05
N LEU A 218 11.32 4.38 -7.18
CA LEU A 218 10.79 5.51 -7.94
C LEU A 218 11.15 6.86 -7.30
N ASN A 219 11.09 6.94 -5.97
CA ASN A 219 11.56 8.09 -5.21
C ASN A 219 13.07 8.30 -5.37
N ARG A 220 13.86 7.21 -5.36
CA ARG A 220 15.31 7.28 -5.62
C ARG A 220 15.63 7.71 -7.05
N ILE A 221 14.86 7.25 -8.04
CA ILE A 221 14.99 7.74 -9.42
C ILE A 221 14.65 9.22 -9.48
N THR A 222 13.55 9.66 -8.86
CA THR A 222 13.13 11.07 -8.82
C THR A 222 14.19 11.95 -8.15
N ALA A 223 14.73 11.52 -7.01
CA ALA A 223 15.82 12.21 -6.33
C ALA A 223 17.06 12.32 -7.22
N ARG A 224 17.45 11.23 -7.88
CA ARG A 224 18.60 11.23 -8.79
C ARG A 224 18.40 12.11 -10.02
N VAL A 225 17.20 12.12 -10.60
CA VAL A 225 16.82 13.02 -11.69
C VAL A 225 16.94 14.48 -11.25
N ASN A 226 16.48 14.81 -10.03
CA ASN A 226 16.58 16.16 -9.48
C ASN A 226 18.04 16.58 -9.22
N GLU A 227 18.89 15.66 -8.75
CA GLU A 227 20.33 15.90 -8.61
C GLU A 227 21.00 16.20 -9.96
N LEU A 228 20.79 15.32 -10.95
CA LEU A 228 21.33 15.50 -12.30
C LEU A 228 20.82 16.79 -12.95
N GLY A 229 19.56 17.16 -12.69
CA GLY A 229 18.99 18.42 -13.16
C GLY A 229 19.72 19.63 -12.58
N LYS A 230 20.02 19.62 -11.28
CA LYS A 230 20.81 20.68 -10.63
C LYS A 230 22.23 20.72 -11.18
N GLU A 231 22.88 19.58 -11.38
CA GLU A 231 24.23 19.50 -11.95
C GLU A 231 24.29 20.04 -13.38
N PHE A 232 23.32 19.67 -14.22
CA PHE A 232 23.22 20.11 -15.61
C PHE A 232 23.02 21.63 -15.71
N LEU A 233 22.13 22.20 -14.89
CA LEU A 233 21.88 23.64 -14.86
C LEU A 233 23.07 24.44 -14.29
N ASN A 234 23.87 23.85 -13.40
CA ASN A 234 25.05 24.49 -12.81
C ASN A 234 26.29 24.43 -13.71
N LYS A 235 26.43 23.41 -14.58
CA LYS A 235 27.56 23.30 -15.52
C LYS A 235 27.58 24.42 -16.56
N ASP A 236 26.42 24.96 -16.93
CA ASP A 236 26.28 26.03 -17.93
C ASP A 236 26.27 27.45 -17.34
N LYS A 237 26.41 27.60 -16.02
CA LYS A 237 26.61 28.91 -15.36
C LYS A 237 28.10 29.26 -15.23
N ARG A 238 29.00 28.44 -15.78
CA ARG A 238 30.46 28.67 -15.89
C ARG A 238 30.85 28.88 -17.35
#